data_AF-A0A0P7ANG4-F1
#
_entry.id   AF-A0A0P7ANG4-F1
#
_cell.length_a   1.000
_cell.length_b   1.000
_cell.length_c   1.000
_cell.angle_alpha   90.00
_cell.angle_beta   90.00
_cell.angle_gamma   90.00
#
_symmetry.space_group_name_H-M   'P 1'
#
loop_
_entity.id
_entity.type
_entity.pdbx_description
1 polymer ?
#
loop_
_entity_poly.entity_id
_entity_poly.type
_entity_poly.pdbx_seq_one_letter_code
_entity_poly.pdbx_strand_id
1 'polypeptide(L)'
;MRKNLLLLSCLFLNLMAIQAQELTERLYETYEKYKEPSLKERRIKHQDIQPLIQQFRINPKFEVNRVGTSIEGRSLELISVGKGDIDVFLWSQMHGDEPTATQAIFDILHFLESPDFKDEKERILNELRLHFLPMLNPDGAELFQRRNALGIDINRDALRLQSPEGQTLKRVRDSLEADFGFNLHDQSRYYNAELTDKPATISYLATAYNYEKEINEVRSNAMKVIVFMNDIIQKYAPGQVGRYSDDFEPRAFGDNLAKWGTSLILIESGGYQNDLEKQEIRKLNYVSILSAMYSIANKSFQDIPIERYEEIPRNDRKMVDLKIENVTYSLEGKKFILDLGIFRTEIDDATHQDFHINGIIGDQGDLSTYYGYETFDATGYNIVPPKIGNGMVEATKDGFLVSNAATLLKNGEAFTRLAKIPSKVTFSPSPIHLVPQTYQLPEFKLQPGKNATFFLAKEGKLTHAVINGFILDLGKPWTAQQFRNALIYR
;
A
#
# COMPACT_ATOMS: atom_id res chain seq x y z
N MET A 1 -1.29 16.59 51.22
CA MET A 1 -0.72 17.05 49.94
C MET A 1 -0.52 15.93 48.90
N ARG A 2 0.09 14.78 49.20
CA ARG A 2 0.30 13.69 48.21
C ARG A 2 -0.97 13.11 47.55
N LYS A 3 -2.08 12.95 48.30
CA LYS A 3 -3.35 12.44 47.72
C LYS A 3 -4.04 13.40 46.73
N ASN A 4 -3.93 14.71 46.96
CA ASN A 4 -4.51 15.71 46.05
C ASN A 4 -3.66 15.86 44.78
N LEU A 5 -2.34 15.66 44.88
CA LEU A 5 -1.44 15.69 43.71
C LEU A 5 -1.70 14.50 42.76
N LEU A 6 -1.96 13.31 43.31
CA LEU A 6 -2.35 12.12 42.53
C LEU A 6 -3.73 12.25 41.87
N LEU A 7 -4.71 12.87 42.56
CA LEU A 7 -6.02 13.12 41.96
C LEU A 7 -5.95 14.13 40.82
N LEU A 8 -5.19 15.23 40.99
CA LEU A 8 -5.00 16.23 39.94
C LEU A 8 -4.22 15.67 38.73
N SER A 9 -3.21 14.83 38.95
CA SER A 9 -2.47 14.18 37.84
C SER A 9 -3.35 13.21 37.05
N CYS A 10 -4.21 12.44 37.72
CA CYS A 10 -5.16 11.55 37.04
C CYS A 10 -6.24 12.31 36.26
N LEU A 11 -6.72 13.44 36.76
CA LEU A 11 -7.68 14.31 36.05
C LEU A 11 -7.05 14.95 34.80
N PHE A 12 -5.79 15.39 34.89
CA PHE A 12 -5.07 16.01 33.78
C PHE A 12 -4.75 15.02 32.64
N LEU A 13 -4.34 13.79 32.98
CA LEU A 13 -4.10 12.72 32.00
C LEU A 13 -5.37 12.32 31.23
N ASN A 14 -6.53 12.24 31.91
CA ASN A 14 -7.80 11.95 31.26
C ASN A 14 -8.24 13.06 30.29
N LEU A 15 -8.00 14.32 30.62
CA LEU A 15 -8.32 15.46 29.75
C LEU A 15 -7.48 15.47 28.47
N MET A 16 -6.18 15.18 28.56
CA MET A 16 -5.30 15.10 27.39
C MET A 16 -5.68 13.94 26.46
N ALA A 17 -6.07 12.78 27.02
CA ALA A 17 -6.54 11.65 26.24
C ALA A 17 -7.85 11.96 25.48
N ILE A 18 -8.80 12.67 26.13
CA ILE A 18 -10.06 13.11 25.51
C ILE A 18 -9.80 14.11 24.39
N GLN A 19 -8.92 15.10 24.60
CA GLN A 19 -8.60 16.11 23.60
C GLN A 19 -7.88 15.51 22.38
N ALA A 20 -6.94 14.60 22.62
CA ALA A 20 -6.29 13.85 21.54
C ALA A 20 -7.32 13.03 20.75
N GLN A 21 -8.23 12.36 21.43
CA GLN A 21 -9.30 11.58 20.79
C GLN A 21 -10.20 12.48 19.91
N GLU A 22 -10.66 13.61 20.45
CA GLU A 22 -11.49 14.57 19.71
C GLU A 22 -10.77 15.12 18.47
N LEU A 23 -9.48 15.44 18.58
CA LEU A 23 -8.68 15.87 17.44
C LEU A 23 -8.63 14.78 16.35
N THR A 24 -8.29 13.54 16.71
CA THR A 24 -8.14 12.46 15.73
C THR A 24 -9.43 12.13 14.98
N GLU A 25 -10.57 12.18 15.68
CA GLU A 25 -11.90 12.02 15.09
C GLU A 25 -12.20 13.14 14.09
N ARG A 26 -11.98 14.39 14.49
CA ARG A 26 -12.13 15.55 13.60
C ARG A 26 -11.19 15.47 12.39
N LEU A 27 -9.94 15.04 12.56
CA LEU A 27 -8.99 14.85 11.44
C LEU A 27 -9.51 13.82 10.43
N TYR A 28 -10.02 12.69 10.91
CA TYR A 28 -10.54 11.63 10.05
C TYR A 28 -11.83 12.04 9.32
N GLU A 29 -12.75 12.71 10.01
CA GLU A 29 -14.05 13.13 9.44
C GLU A 29 -13.92 14.28 8.44
N THR A 30 -12.96 15.19 8.66
CA THR A 30 -12.78 16.38 7.81
C THR A 30 -11.75 16.21 6.71
N TYR A 31 -11.11 15.04 6.60
CA TYR A 31 -10.04 14.73 5.65
C TYR A 31 -10.31 15.19 4.21
N GLU A 32 -11.52 14.98 3.68
CA GLU A 32 -11.87 15.34 2.30
C GLU A 32 -11.72 16.84 1.99
N LYS A 33 -11.68 17.71 3.01
CA LYS A 33 -11.41 19.16 2.83
C LYS A 33 -9.95 19.45 2.48
N TYR A 34 -9.03 18.57 2.88
CA TYR A 34 -7.58 18.77 2.75
C TYR A 34 -6.98 17.88 1.67
N LYS A 35 -7.70 16.84 1.26
CA LYS A 35 -7.29 15.93 0.19
C LYS A 35 -6.96 16.68 -1.11
N GLU A 36 -5.74 16.54 -1.59
CA GLU A 36 -5.30 17.07 -2.89
C GLU A 36 -6.03 16.33 -4.04
N PRO A 37 -6.88 17.03 -4.83
CA PRO A 37 -7.74 16.40 -5.83
C PRO A 37 -7.03 15.99 -7.14
N SER A 38 -5.84 16.48 -7.44
CA SER A 38 -5.08 16.13 -8.66
C SER A 38 -4.38 14.78 -8.54
N LEU A 39 -4.00 14.36 -7.34
CA LEU A 39 -3.34 13.08 -7.07
C LEU A 39 -4.39 11.98 -6.85
N LYS A 40 -5.03 11.48 -7.92
CA LYS A 40 -6.13 10.49 -7.80
C LYS A 40 -5.67 9.04 -7.85
N GLU A 41 -4.56 8.81 -8.54
CA GLU A 41 -4.00 7.50 -8.83
C GLU A 41 -2.62 7.40 -8.18
N ARG A 42 -2.18 6.17 -7.89
CA ARG A 42 -0.92 5.94 -7.19
C ARG A 42 0.32 6.11 -8.09
N ARG A 43 0.20 5.99 -9.42
CA ARG A 43 1.34 6.19 -10.35
C ARG A 43 1.63 7.68 -10.56
N ILE A 44 2.10 8.33 -9.49
CA ILE A 44 2.47 9.75 -9.48
C ILE A 44 3.90 9.94 -10.01
N LYS A 45 4.07 10.88 -10.92
CA LYS A 45 5.35 11.25 -11.51
C LYS A 45 5.90 12.52 -10.88
N HIS A 46 7.18 12.82 -11.11
CA HIS A 46 7.82 14.00 -10.54
C HIS A 46 7.14 15.30 -11.02
N GLN A 47 6.72 15.32 -12.28
CA GLN A 47 6.04 16.45 -12.90
C GLN A 47 4.66 16.73 -12.29
N ASP A 48 3.97 15.71 -11.78
CA ASP A 48 2.62 15.84 -11.21
C ASP A 48 2.63 16.61 -9.88
N ILE A 49 3.73 16.50 -9.12
CA ILE A 49 3.87 17.18 -7.82
C ILE A 49 4.52 18.58 -7.93
N GLN A 50 5.12 18.94 -9.07
CA GLN A 50 5.78 20.26 -9.23
C GLN A 50 4.82 21.45 -9.04
N PRO A 51 3.58 21.44 -9.60
CA PRO A 51 2.63 22.51 -9.36
C PRO A 51 2.30 22.70 -7.87
N LEU A 52 2.19 21.60 -7.13
CA LEU A 52 1.90 21.60 -5.69
C LEU A 52 3.07 22.21 -4.90
N ILE A 53 4.30 21.78 -5.20
CA ILE A 53 5.52 22.34 -4.59
C ILE A 53 5.60 23.85 -4.86
N GLN A 54 5.27 24.29 -6.07
CA GLN A 54 5.29 25.70 -6.44
C GLN A 54 4.24 26.52 -5.68
N GLN A 55 3.05 25.97 -5.42
CA GLN A 55 2.04 26.60 -4.57
C GLN A 55 2.59 26.86 -3.17
N PHE A 56 3.21 25.87 -2.53
CA PHE A 56 3.80 26.06 -1.20
C PHE A 56 5.01 26.99 -1.22
N ARG A 57 5.79 27.02 -2.31
CA ARG A 57 6.95 27.92 -2.45
C ARG A 57 6.57 29.40 -2.40
N ILE A 58 5.41 29.77 -2.94
CA ILE A 58 4.96 31.18 -2.94
C ILE A 58 4.21 31.56 -1.66
N ASN A 59 3.87 30.59 -0.81
CA ASN A 59 3.21 30.82 0.46
C ASN A 59 4.27 31.08 1.56
N PRO A 60 4.31 32.28 2.17
CA PRO A 60 5.34 32.64 3.15
C PRO A 60 5.29 31.85 4.46
N LYS A 61 4.23 31.04 4.68
CA LYS A 61 4.16 30.09 5.79
C LYS A 61 5.15 28.95 5.64
N PHE A 62 5.51 28.59 4.41
CA PHE A 62 6.36 27.46 4.09
C PHE A 62 7.70 27.93 3.55
N GLU A 63 8.75 27.18 3.88
CA GLU A 63 10.08 27.35 3.32
C GLU A 63 10.36 26.18 2.37
N VAL A 64 10.53 26.45 1.07
CA VAL A 64 10.76 25.41 0.06
C VAL A 64 12.15 25.57 -0.53
N ASN A 65 13.02 24.59 -0.29
CA ASN A 65 14.40 24.60 -0.75
C ASN A 65 14.68 23.39 -1.65
N ARG A 66 15.34 23.64 -2.79
CA ARG A 66 15.93 22.55 -3.56
C ARG A 66 17.14 22.03 -2.80
N VAL A 67 17.02 20.82 -2.28
CA VAL A 67 18.07 20.19 -1.49
C VAL A 67 18.94 19.26 -2.31
N GLY A 68 18.51 18.81 -3.49
CA GLY A 68 19.31 17.89 -4.28
C GLY A 68 18.80 17.73 -5.71
N THR A 69 19.38 16.74 -6.39
CA THR A 69 19.00 16.34 -7.75
C THR A 69 19.17 14.84 -7.88
N SER A 70 18.25 14.18 -8.58
CA SER A 70 18.37 12.78 -8.97
C SER A 70 19.43 12.57 -10.05
N ILE A 71 19.67 11.32 -10.41
CA ILE A 71 20.63 10.93 -11.45
C ILE A 71 20.26 11.51 -12.82
N GLU A 72 18.97 11.50 -13.16
CA GLU A 72 18.48 12.06 -14.43
C GLU A 72 18.19 13.57 -14.38
N GLY A 73 18.55 14.26 -13.28
CA GLY A 73 18.48 15.72 -13.22
C GLY A 73 17.18 16.28 -12.60
N ARG A 74 16.29 15.44 -12.05
CA ARG A 74 15.05 15.89 -11.41
C ARG A 74 15.33 16.47 -10.03
N SER A 75 14.69 17.57 -9.67
CA SER A 75 14.96 18.25 -8.40
C SER A 75 14.40 17.49 -7.20
N LEU A 76 15.13 17.53 -6.09
CA LEU A 76 14.67 17.06 -4.77
C LEU A 76 14.39 18.29 -3.90
N GLU A 77 13.15 18.44 -3.45
CA GLU A 77 12.65 19.65 -2.78
C GLU A 77 12.26 19.33 -1.33
N LEU A 78 12.79 20.12 -0.38
CA LEU A 78 12.45 20.05 1.03
C LEU A 78 11.47 21.19 1.36
N ILE A 79 10.30 20.83 1.88
CA ILE A 79 9.27 21.77 2.32
C ILE A 79 9.28 21.81 3.85
N SER A 80 9.47 22.99 4.43
CA SER A 80 9.58 23.16 5.89
C SER A 80 8.54 24.13 6.43
N VAL A 81 8.04 23.89 7.63
CA VAL A 81 7.05 24.75 8.30
C VAL A 81 7.14 24.59 9.82
N GLY A 82 6.87 25.68 10.55
CA GLY A 82 6.98 25.70 12.01
C GLY A 82 8.24 26.41 12.49
N LYS A 83 8.30 26.63 13.80
CA LYS A 83 9.34 27.43 14.47
C LYS A 83 9.81 26.79 15.78
N GLY A 84 9.31 25.60 16.10
CA GLY A 84 9.69 24.91 17.33
C GLY A 84 11.09 24.31 17.26
N ASP A 85 11.58 23.91 18.43
CA ASP A 85 12.94 23.42 18.62
C ASP A 85 13.09 21.91 18.36
N ILE A 86 11.98 21.20 18.10
CA ILE A 86 11.99 19.76 17.78
C ILE A 86 11.90 19.58 16.28
N ASP A 87 12.97 19.06 15.67
CA ASP A 87 13.04 18.82 14.23
C ASP A 87 12.43 17.45 13.88
N VAL A 88 11.36 17.47 13.07
CA VAL A 88 10.67 16.26 12.60
C VAL A 88 10.85 16.13 11.09
N PHE A 89 11.60 15.12 10.67
CA PHE A 89 11.91 14.88 9.27
C PHE A 89 11.13 13.71 8.68
N LEU A 90 10.39 13.97 7.60
CA LEU A 90 9.58 12.98 6.89
C LEU A 90 10.07 12.89 5.44
N TRP A 91 10.25 11.67 4.94
CA TRP A 91 10.54 11.45 3.53
C TRP A 91 9.72 10.28 2.99
N SER A 92 9.36 10.38 1.71
CA SER A 92 8.60 9.35 0.99
C SER A 92 9.23 9.03 -0.36
N GLN A 93 8.76 7.94 -0.96
CA GLN A 93 9.22 7.44 -2.26
C GLN A 93 10.74 7.36 -2.39
N MET A 94 11.43 6.81 -1.38
CA MET A 94 12.81 6.35 -1.60
C MET A 94 12.85 5.13 -2.54
N HIS A 95 11.75 4.38 -2.57
CA HIS A 95 11.39 3.48 -3.65
C HIS A 95 10.33 4.17 -4.53
N GLY A 96 10.54 4.18 -5.84
CA GLY A 96 9.68 4.95 -6.74
C GLY A 96 8.25 4.43 -6.88
N ASP A 97 8.06 3.12 -6.64
CA ASP A 97 6.78 2.40 -6.67
C ASP A 97 5.97 2.48 -5.36
N GLU A 98 6.38 3.33 -4.41
CA GLU A 98 5.76 3.46 -3.08
C GLU A 98 5.17 4.87 -2.82
N PRO A 99 4.13 5.27 -3.58
CA PRO A 99 3.62 6.65 -3.69
C PRO A 99 2.63 7.08 -2.61
N THR A 100 2.14 6.16 -1.79
CA THR A 100 0.96 6.40 -0.92
C THR A 100 1.18 7.56 0.02
N ALA A 101 2.33 7.58 0.68
CA ALA A 101 2.66 8.61 1.65
C ALA A 101 3.02 9.95 1.01
N THR A 102 3.54 9.98 -0.23
CA THR A 102 3.74 11.23 -0.97
C THR A 102 2.43 11.98 -1.14
N GLN A 103 1.35 11.26 -1.50
CA GLN A 103 0.02 11.86 -1.59
C GLN A 103 -0.45 12.39 -0.23
N ALA A 104 -0.26 11.61 0.85
CA ALA A 104 -0.63 12.01 2.20
C ALA A 104 0.16 13.24 2.69
N ILE A 105 1.43 13.40 2.31
CA ILE A 105 2.22 14.60 2.62
C ILE A 105 1.55 15.85 2.06
N PHE A 106 1.06 15.82 0.82
CA PHE A 106 0.37 16.97 0.23
C PHE A 106 -0.96 17.28 0.93
N ASP A 107 -1.68 16.27 1.42
CA ASP A 107 -2.88 16.48 2.24
C ASP A 107 -2.55 17.11 3.59
N ILE A 108 -1.45 16.69 4.22
CA ILE A 108 -0.95 17.27 5.47
C ILE A 108 -0.56 18.74 5.22
N LEU A 109 0.13 19.05 4.12
CA LEU A 109 0.52 20.41 3.79
C LEU A 109 -0.71 21.32 3.58
N HIS A 110 -1.75 20.83 2.91
CA HIS A 110 -3.03 21.54 2.80
C HIS A 110 -3.74 21.73 4.14
N PHE A 111 -3.76 20.70 4.98
CA PHE A 111 -4.26 20.83 6.35
C PHE A 111 -3.50 21.92 7.12
N LEU A 112 -2.18 21.94 7.01
CA LEU A 112 -1.34 22.94 7.64
C LEU A 112 -1.59 24.34 7.07
N GLU A 113 -1.82 24.48 5.77
CA GLU A 113 -2.14 25.76 5.11
C GLU A 113 -3.52 26.31 5.52
N SER A 114 -4.51 25.44 5.73
CA SER A 114 -5.90 25.82 6.00
C SER A 114 -6.07 26.75 7.23
N PRO A 115 -7.21 27.46 7.37
CA PRO A 115 -7.52 28.24 8.57
C PRO A 115 -8.09 27.39 9.73
N ASP A 116 -8.46 26.13 9.49
CA ASP A 116 -9.10 25.24 10.46
C ASP A 116 -8.09 24.76 11.53
N PHE A 117 -8.55 24.14 12.64
CA PHE A 117 -7.67 23.55 13.67
C PHE A 117 -6.57 24.49 14.18
N LYS A 118 -6.93 25.75 14.40
CA LYS A 118 -5.96 26.81 14.71
C LYS A 118 -5.13 26.47 15.94
N ASP A 119 -5.78 26.13 17.05
CA ASP A 119 -5.10 25.90 18.33
C ASP A 119 -4.19 24.68 18.27
N GLU A 120 -4.63 23.60 17.63
CA GLU A 120 -3.85 22.36 17.50
C GLU A 120 -2.66 22.55 16.56
N LYS A 121 -2.83 23.29 15.44
CA LYS A 121 -1.71 23.63 14.55
C LYS A 121 -0.74 24.61 15.16
N GLU A 122 -1.21 25.61 15.91
CA GLU A 122 -0.32 26.51 16.66
C GLU A 122 0.49 25.72 17.68
N ARG A 123 -0.14 24.79 18.41
CA ARG A 123 0.57 23.89 19.33
C ARG A 123 1.65 23.08 18.60
N ILE A 124 1.31 22.45 17.48
CA ILE A 124 2.25 21.67 16.67
C ILE A 124 3.40 22.54 16.16
N LEU A 125 3.11 23.68 15.53
CA LEU A 125 4.11 24.49 14.83
C LEU A 125 4.95 25.38 15.76
N ASN A 126 4.53 25.59 17.01
CA ASN A 126 5.33 26.27 18.03
C ASN A 126 6.32 25.33 18.72
N GLU A 127 6.03 24.03 18.80
CA GLU A 127 6.89 23.03 19.44
C GLU A 127 7.74 22.27 18.43
N LEU A 128 7.23 22.08 17.20
CA LEU A 128 7.88 21.33 16.13
C LEU A 128 8.27 22.24 14.96
N ARG A 129 9.38 21.88 14.31
CA ARG A 129 9.72 22.29 12.95
C ARG A 129 9.63 21.06 12.06
N LEU A 130 8.68 21.09 11.12
CA LEU A 130 8.36 19.96 10.26
C LEU A 130 9.09 20.10 8.92
N HIS A 131 9.71 19.01 8.47
CA HIS A 131 10.49 18.94 7.23
C HIS A 131 10.01 17.79 6.37
N PHE A 132 9.49 18.09 5.18
CA PHE A 132 8.95 17.11 4.24
C PHE A 132 9.82 17.02 2.99
N LEU A 133 10.30 15.83 2.66
CA LEU A 133 10.93 15.49 1.38
C LEU A 133 9.98 14.56 0.61
N PRO A 134 9.05 15.10 -0.21
CA PRO A 134 7.91 14.34 -0.70
C PRO A 134 8.26 13.26 -1.74
N MET A 135 9.41 13.33 -2.39
CA MET A 135 9.80 12.35 -3.40
C MET A 135 11.32 12.27 -3.48
N LEU A 136 11.90 11.26 -2.82
CA LEU A 136 13.35 11.09 -2.78
C LEU A 136 13.90 10.47 -4.08
N ASN A 137 13.16 9.54 -4.70
CA ASN A 137 13.55 8.82 -5.90
C ASN A 137 12.62 9.13 -7.09
N PRO A 138 12.68 10.36 -7.65
CA PRO A 138 11.83 10.73 -8.76
C PRO A 138 12.12 9.91 -10.03
N ASP A 139 13.35 9.44 -10.23
CA ASP A 139 13.70 8.61 -11.39
C ASP A 139 13.02 7.23 -11.34
N GLY A 140 12.96 6.63 -10.15
CA GLY A 140 12.18 5.40 -9.94
C GLY A 140 10.68 5.64 -10.08
N ALA A 141 10.17 6.79 -9.64
CA ALA A 141 8.74 7.11 -9.71
C ALA A 141 8.23 7.23 -11.16
N GLU A 142 9.04 7.79 -12.08
CA GLU A 142 8.68 7.88 -13.51
C GLU A 142 8.41 6.54 -14.18
N LEU A 143 9.05 5.48 -13.67
CA LEU A 143 8.98 4.11 -14.17
C LEU A 143 8.20 3.18 -13.23
N PHE A 144 7.57 3.74 -12.21
CA PHE A 144 6.87 3.00 -11.14
C PHE A 144 7.67 1.79 -10.65
N GLN A 145 8.93 2.03 -10.26
CA GLN A 145 9.85 0.97 -9.83
C GLN A 145 10.57 1.31 -8.53
N ARG A 146 10.96 0.27 -7.81
CA ARG A 146 11.69 0.38 -6.54
C ARG A 146 13.03 1.12 -6.61
N ARG A 147 13.81 0.91 -7.67
CA ARG A 147 15.21 1.36 -7.76
C ARG A 147 15.34 2.68 -8.51
N ASN A 148 16.41 3.43 -8.25
CA ASN A 148 16.71 4.65 -9.02
C ASN A 148 17.22 4.30 -10.45
N ALA A 149 17.60 5.32 -11.23
CA ALA A 149 18.05 5.16 -12.61
C ALA A 149 19.30 4.24 -12.77
N LEU A 150 20.14 4.10 -11.75
CA LEU A 150 21.29 3.18 -11.77
C LEU A 150 20.93 1.74 -11.34
N GLY A 151 19.68 1.47 -10.99
CA GLY A 151 19.27 0.19 -10.42
C GLY A 151 19.71 0.01 -8.96
N ILE A 152 20.05 1.09 -8.25
CA ILE A 152 20.36 1.05 -6.83
C ILE A 152 19.05 1.09 -6.04
N ASP A 153 18.91 0.17 -5.08
CA ASP A 153 17.95 0.32 -3.99
C ASP A 153 18.55 1.33 -3.01
N ILE A 154 18.01 2.55 -2.98
CA ILE A 154 18.53 3.63 -2.13
C ILE A 154 18.49 3.20 -0.67
N ASN A 155 17.50 2.42 -0.25
CA ASN A 155 17.40 1.86 1.10
C ASN A 155 18.34 0.67 1.34
N ARG A 156 19.35 0.47 0.49
CA ARG A 156 20.48 -0.47 0.68
C ARG A 156 21.84 0.20 0.41
N ASP A 157 21.88 1.52 0.42
CA ASP A 157 23.04 2.33 0.05
C ASP A 157 23.49 3.31 1.17
N ALA A 158 22.95 3.21 2.39
CA ALA A 158 23.23 4.18 3.46
C ALA A 158 24.68 4.21 3.95
N LEU A 159 25.44 3.11 3.74
CA LEU A 159 26.87 3.04 4.14
C LEU A 159 27.81 3.63 3.09
N ARG A 160 27.50 3.44 1.80
CA ARG A 160 28.38 3.84 0.69
C ARG A 160 27.94 5.13 0.02
N LEU A 161 26.66 5.51 0.14
CA LEU A 161 26.08 6.72 -0.40
C LEU A 161 26.47 6.94 -1.88
N GLN A 162 26.31 5.90 -2.70
CA GLN A 162 26.65 5.96 -4.14
C GLN A 162 25.60 6.72 -4.95
N SER A 163 24.34 6.67 -4.51
CA SER A 163 23.21 7.40 -5.10
C SER A 163 23.23 8.88 -4.70
N PRO A 164 23.04 9.85 -5.63
CA PRO A 164 22.90 11.25 -5.27
C PRO A 164 21.65 11.51 -4.41
N GLU A 165 20.60 10.69 -4.57
CA GLU A 165 19.42 10.69 -3.71
C GLU A 165 19.81 10.33 -2.28
N GLY A 166 20.55 9.21 -2.08
CA GLY A 166 21.03 8.80 -0.77
C GLY A 166 21.97 9.81 -0.12
N GLN A 167 22.88 10.42 -0.88
CA GLN A 167 23.74 11.51 -0.40
C GLN A 167 22.93 12.73 0.05
N THR A 168 21.88 13.08 -0.70
CA THR A 168 20.97 14.16 -0.35
C THR A 168 20.24 13.85 0.95
N LEU A 169 19.67 12.65 1.09
CA LEU A 169 18.96 12.24 2.31
C LEU A 169 19.88 12.32 3.54
N LYS A 170 21.11 11.80 3.42
CA LYS A 170 22.11 11.87 4.51
C LYS A 170 22.41 13.31 4.91
N ARG A 171 22.73 14.18 3.93
CA ARG A 171 23.08 15.57 4.20
C ARG A 171 21.92 16.36 4.81
N VAL A 172 20.69 16.16 4.32
CA VAL A 172 19.50 16.80 4.90
C VAL A 172 19.35 16.38 6.35
N ARG A 173 19.35 15.07 6.63
CA ARG A 173 19.26 14.58 8.01
C ARG A 173 20.35 15.15 8.92
N ASP A 174 21.60 15.19 8.45
CA ASP A 174 22.71 15.72 9.25
C ASP A 174 22.57 17.22 9.50
N SER A 175 22.07 17.98 8.52
CA SER A 175 21.87 19.42 8.68
C SER A 175 20.75 19.79 9.65
N LEU A 176 19.79 18.87 9.85
CA LEU A 176 18.67 19.06 10.76
C LEU A 176 18.94 18.49 12.16
N GLU A 177 19.92 17.58 12.29
CA GLU A 177 20.10 16.75 13.50
C GLU A 177 18.77 16.16 14.02
N ALA A 178 17.87 15.79 13.11
CA ALA A 178 16.45 15.58 13.40
C ALA A 178 16.18 14.64 14.61
N ASP A 179 15.34 15.12 15.53
CA ASP A 179 14.90 14.41 16.74
C ASP A 179 14.01 13.20 16.41
N PHE A 180 13.09 13.41 15.46
CA PHE A 180 12.15 12.40 14.98
C PHE A 180 12.23 12.25 13.47
N GLY A 181 12.09 11.00 13.02
CA GLY A 181 12.07 10.67 11.60
C GLY A 181 10.83 9.85 11.25
N PHE A 182 10.28 10.09 10.06
CA PHE A 182 9.27 9.21 9.46
C PHE A 182 9.79 8.69 8.12
N ASN A 183 10.09 7.39 8.10
CA ASN A 183 10.43 6.66 6.89
C ASN A 183 9.14 6.09 6.26
N LEU A 184 8.69 6.68 5.16
CA LEU A 184 7.37 6.41 4.62
C LEU A 184 7.46 5.52 3.37
N HIS A 185 6.88 4.33 3.48
CA HIS A 185 6.99 3.24 2.51
C HIS A 185 5.63 2.63 2.17
N ASP A 186 5.62 1.78 1.15
CA ASP A 186 4.55 0.84 0.85
C ASP A 186 5.05 -0.60 0.99
N GLN A 187 4.15 -1.49 1.40
CA GLN A 187 4.41 -2.93 1.43
C GLN A 187 3.46 -3.69 0.53
N SER A 188 3.75 -4.98 0.32
CA SER A 188 2.87 -5.87 -0.43
C SER A 188 1.50 -5.94 0.23
N ARG A 189 0.44 -5.84 -0.59
CA ARG A 189 -0.94 -6.10 -0.16
C ARG A 189 -1.18 -7.53 0.37
N TYR A 190 -0.22 -8.44 0.21
CA TYR A 190 -0.34 -9.82 0.67
C TYR A 190 0.10 -10.04 2.13
N TYR A 191 0.46 -8.96 2.83
CA TYR A 191 0.63 -9.01 4.28
C TYR A 191 -0.72 -8.90 5.01
N ASN A 192 -0.86 -9.66 6.08
CA ASN A 192 -1.95 -9.60 7.06
C ASN A 192 -1.37 -9.37 8.46
N ALA A 193 -2.17 -8.83 9.38
CA ALA A 193 -1.82 -8.87 10.78
C ALA A 193 -1.82 -10.35 11.23
N GLU A 194 -0.74 -10.78 11.86
CA GLU A 194 -0.47 -12.18 12.20
C GLU A 194 -1.67 -12.83 12.93
N LEU A 195 -2.00 -14.07 12.54
CA LEU A 195 -3.15 -14.85 13.01
C LEU A 195 -4.53 -14.22 12.77
N THR A 196 -4.65 -13.22 11.91
CA THR A 196 -5.94 -12.61 11.53
C THR A 196 -6.17 -12.64 10.02
N ASP A 197 -7.45 -12.59 9.64
CA ASP A 197 -7.89 -12.43 8.25
C ASP A 197 -7.82 -10.97 7.75
N LYS A 198 -7.23 -10.07 8.54
CA LYS A 198 -7.19 -8.63 8.26
C LYS A 198 -5.88 -8.27 7.57
N PRO A 199 -5.92 -7.55 6.43
CA PRO A 199 -4.70 -7.11 5.78
C PRO A 199 -3.92 -6.19 6.73
N ALA A 200 -2.59 -6.23 6.65
CA ALA A 200 -1.74 -5.27 7.33
C ALA A 200 -1.77 -3.96 6.53
N THR A 201 -2.86 -3.21 6.66
CA THR A 201 -3.11 -1.98 5.91
C THR A 201 -2.07 -0.92 6.24
N ILE A 202 -1.77 -0.76 7.53
CA ILE A 202 -0.65 0.05 8.01
C ILE A 202 0.23 -0.86 8.85
N SER A 203 1.54 -0.85 8.61
CA SER A 203 2.49 -1.45 9.56
C SER A 203 3.47 -0.42 10.07
N TYR A 204 3.83 -0.56 11.34
CA TYR A 204 4.79 0.31 11.99
C TYR A 204 6.08 -0.43 12.34
N LEU A 205 7.18 0.32 12.40
CA LEU A 205 8.44 -0.18 12.95
C LEU A 205 9.19 0.94 13.71
N ALA A 206 9.55 0.64 14.95
CA ALA A 206 10.59 1.38 15.67
C ALA A 206 11.94 0.77 15.29
N THR A 207 12.65 1.44 14.41
CA THR A 207 13.77 0.84 13.67
C THR A 207 14.90 0.42 14.60
N ALA A 208 15.46 -0.77 14.38
CA ALA A 208 16.63 -1.24 15.12
C ALA A 208 17.89 -0.45 14.70
N TYR A 209 18.86 -0.35 15.60
CA TYR A 209 20.15 0.32 15.32
C TYR A 209 21.36 -0.62 15.44
N ASN A 210 21.13 -1.87 15.84
CA ASN A 210 22.12 -2.95 15.95
C ASN A 210 21.47 -4.34 15.81
N TYR A 211 22.30 -5.38 15.68
CA TYR A 211 21.87 -6.76 15.52
C TYR A 211 21.17 -7.33 16.76
N GLU A 212 21.56 -6.85 17.93
CA GLU A 212 21.02 -7.24 19.24
C GLU A 212 19.61 -6.67 19.48
N LYS A 213 19.17 -5.74 18.62
CA LYS A 213 17.86 -5.08 18.72
C LYS A 213 17.68 -4.44 20.10
N GLU A 214 18.72 -3.79 20.60
CA GLU A 214 18.67 -3.08 21.88
C GLU A 214 17.66 -1.92 21.82
N ILE A 215 17.18 -1.52 23.00
CA ILE A 215 16.24 -0.40 23.15
C ILE A 215 16.98 0.70 23.92
N ASN A 216 17.38 1.75 23.21
CA ASN A 216 17.87 2.99 23.79
C ASN A 216 16.72 4.03 23.84
N GLU A 217 17.02 5.24 24.29
CA GLU A 217 16.03 6.32 24.40
C GLU A 217 15.36 6.66 23.07
N VAL A 218 16.13 6.79 21.98
CA VAL A 218 15.58 7.17 20.66
C VAL A 218 14.65 6.10 20.10
N ARG A 219 15.00 4.81 20.22
CA ARG A 219 14.14 3.71 19.79
C ARG A 219 12.91 3.57 20.69
N SER A 220 13.07 3.75 22.00
CA SER A 220 11.97 3.79 22.96
C SER A 220 10.96 4.89 22.62
N ASN A 221 11.41 6.10 22.28
CA ASN A 221 10.53 7.20 21.87
C ASN A 221 9.74 6.84 20.62
N ALA A 222 10.38 6.26 19.59
CA ALA A 222 9.69 5.78 18.40
C ALA A 222 8.63 4.71 18.72
N MET A 223 8.95 3.73 19.59
CA MET A 223 8.01 2.70 20.04
C MET A 223 6.76 3.30 20.69
N LYS A 224 6.95 4.26 21.61
CA LYS A 224 5.86 4.92 22.33
C LYS A 224 4.96 5.74 21.40
N VAL A 225 5.55 6.48 20.44
CA VAL A 225 4.78 7.19 19.42
C VAL A 225 4.00 6.20 18.54
N ILE A 226 4.59 5.05 18.19
CA ILE A 226 3.89 4.00 17.43
C ILE A 226 2.69 3.44 18.20
N VAL A 227 2.82 3.19 19.51
CA VAL A 227 1.69 2.74 20.33
C VAL A 227 0.55 3.77 20.28
N PHE A 228 0.89 5.06 20.40
CA PHE A 228 -0.11 6.13 20.26
C PHE A 228 -0.79 6.09 18.88
N MET A 229 -0.02 5.99 17.79
CA MET A 229 -0.58 5.92 16.44
C MET A 229 -1.46 4.67 16.25
N ASN A 230 -1.03 3.51 16.74
CA ASN A 230 -1.81 2.28 16.70
C ASN A 230 -3.16 2.46 17.42
N ASP A 231 -3.18 3.01 18.63
CA ASP A 231 -4.43 3.24 19.39
C ASP A 231 -5.43 4.11 18.62
N ILE A 232 -4.94 5.04 17.80
CA ILE A 232 -5.75 5.87 16.92
C ILE A 232 -6.23 5.08 15.70
N ILE A 233 -5.32 4.43 14.96
CA ILE A 233 -5.66 3.72 13.72
C ILE A 233 -6.58 2.54 13.96
N GLN A 234 -6.50 1.87 15.12
CA GLN A 234 -7.43 0.78 15.48
C GLN A 234 -8.90 1.22 15.50
N LYS A 235 -9.19 2.53 15.63
CA LYS A 235 -10.57 3.06 15.57
C LYS A 235 -11.13 3.08 14.14
N TYR A 236 -10.26 3.20 13.14
CA TYR A 236 -10.63 3.37 11.73
C TYR A 236 -10.35 2.13 10.89
N ALA A 237 -9.31 1.38 11.25
CA ALA A 237 -8.88 0.15 10.61
C ALA A 237 -8.62 -0.94 11.66
N PRO A 238 -9.65 -1.39 12.41
CA PRO A 238 -9.50 -2.34 13.50
C PRO A 238 -8.91 -3.67 13.02
N GLY A 239 -7.88 -4.14 13.72
CA GLY A 239 -7.14 -5.37 13.39
C GLY A 239 -6.27 -5.28 12.13
N GLN A 240 -6.19 -4.12 11.46
CA GLN A 240 -5.44 -3.94 10.22
C GLN A 240 -4.10 -3.21 10.42
N VAL A 241 -3.64 -3.12 11.68
CA VAL A 241 -2.33 -2.58 12.05
C VAL A 241 -1.38 -3.74 12.36
N GLY A 242 -0.20 -3.74 11.74
CA GLY A 242 0.84 -4.71 12.02
C GLY A 242 2.17 -4.07 12.44
N ARG A 243 3.13 -4.90 12.84
CA ARG A 243 4.52 -4.53 13.07
C ARG A 243 5.40 -5.16 11.99
N TYR A 244 6.16 -4.31 11.30
CA TYR A 244 7.13 -4.78 10.30
C TYR A 244 8.33 -5.45 10.98
N SER A 245 9.07 -6.31 10.27
CA SER A 245 10.25 -6.97 10.83
C SER A 245 11.28 -5.92 11.30
N ASP A 246 11.81 -6.13 12.50
CA ASP A 246 12.86 -5.30 13.10
C ASP A 246 14.26 -5.89 12.91
N ASP A 247 14.43 -6.79 11.93
CA ASP A 247 15.74 -7.30 11.55
C ASP A 247 16.65 -6.17 11.07
N PHE A 248 17.82 -6.08 11.70
CA PHE A 248 18.80 -5.03 11.39
C PHE A 248 19.45 -5.26 10.02
N GLU A 249 19.26 -4.31 9.11
CA GLU A 249 19.92 -4.20 7.81
C GLU A 249 20.87 -3.00 7.85
N PRO A 250 22.19 -3.22 8.05
CA PRO A 250 23.16 -2.16 8.25
C PRO A 250 23.30 -1.19 7.07
N ARG A 251 22.77 -1.54 5.90
CA ARG A 251 22.78 -0.67 4.70
C ARG A 251 21.49 0.13 4.51
N ALA A 252 20.46 -0.10 5.31
CA ALA A 252 19.20 0.63 5.23
C ALA A 252 19.35 2.03 5.81
N PHE A 253 18.70 3.01 5.17
CA PHE A 253 18.69 4.37 5.71
C PHE A 253 17.94 4.42 7.04
N GLY A 254 16.86 3.66 7.17
CA GLY A 254 16.10 3.64 8.41
C GLY A 254 16.98 3.31 9.63
N ASP A 255 17.63 2.15 9.58
CA ASP A 255 18.50 1.65 10.63
C ASP A 255 19.65 2.61 10.95
N ASN A 256 20.22 3.23 9.92
CA ASN A 256 21.30 4.19 10.10
C ASN A 256 20.81 5.51 10.69
N LEU A 257 19.63 6.01 10.34
CA LEU A 257 19.06 7.22 10.96
C LEU A 257 18.77 6.99 12.45
N ALA A 258 18.23 5.82 12.80
CA ALA A 258 18.08 5.42 14.20
C ALA A 258 19.44 5.38 14.93
N LYS A 259 20.45 4.76 14.29
CA LYS A 259 21.83 4.70 14.81
C LYS A 259 22.49 6.07 14.95
N TRP A 260 22.16 7.03 14.09
CA TRP A 260 22.69 8.39 14.15
C TRP A 260 21.97 9.28 15.18
N GLY A 261 20.96 8.76 15.89
CA GLY A 261 20.31 9.42 17.02
C GLY A 261 18.90 9.94 16.75
N THR A 262 18.29 9.61 15.61
CA THR A 262 16.92 10.02 15.30
C THR A 262 15.93 8.98 15.84
N SER A 263 14.86 9.42 16.52
CA SER A 263 13.74 8.56 16.92
C SER A 263 12.92 8.18 15.69
N LEU A 264 13.36 7.12 14.99
CA LEU A 264 12.85 6.79 13.67
C LEU A 264 11.64 5.84 13.72
N ILE A 265 10.56 6.31 13.12
CA ILE A 265 9.31 5.59 12.90
C ILE A 265 9.22 5.26 11.40
N LEU A 266 9.08 3.98 11.08
CA LEU A 266 8.77 3.54 9.73
C LEU A 266 7.27 3.22 9.62
N ILE A 267 6.64 3.69 8.54
CA ILE A 267 5.24 3.39 8.19
C ILE A 267 5.22 2.68 6.83
N GLU A 268 4.66 1.48 6.80
CA GLU A 268 4.41 0.70 5.58
C GLU A 268 2.93 0.73 5.20
N SER A 269 2.63 1.18 3.98
CA SER A 269 1.29 1.21 3.41
C SER A 269 1.00 -0.08 2.62
N GLY A 270 0.23 -0.99 3.21
CA GLY A 270 -0.06 -2.31 2.65
C GLY A 270 -1.27 -2.33 1.71
N GLY A 271 -2.22 -3.21 2.01
CA GLY A 271 -3.47 -3.33 1.25
C GLY A 271 -4.71 -3.06 2.09
N TYR A 272 -5.79 -2.66 1.42
CA TYR A 272 -7.10 -2.47 2.00
C TYR A 272 -8.16 -2.96 1.00
N GLN A 273 -9.28 -3.48 1.50
CA GLN A 273 -10.33 -4.05 0.65
C GLN A 273 -10.84 -2.99 -0.32
N ASN A 274 -10.89 -3.33 -1.62
CA ASN A 274 -11.41 -2.47 -2.70
C ASN A 274 -10.72 -1.09 -2.84
N ASP A 275 -9.51 -0.93 -2.33
CA ASP A 275 -8.77 0.34 -2.38
C ASP A 275 -7.52 0.22 -3.25
N LEU A 276 -7.73 0.02 -4.55
CA LEU A 276 -6.64 -0.17 -5.50
C LEU A 276 -5.70 1.05 -5.49
N GLU A 277 -6.23 2.25 -5.65
CA GLU A 277 -5.43 3.49 -5.68
C GLU A 277 -4.98 3.98 -4.28
N LYS A 278 -5.13 3.13 -3.24
CA LYS A 278 -4.67 3.36 -1.87
C LYS A 278 -5.19 4.66 -1.25
N GLN A 279 -6.40 5.08 -1.59
CA GLN A 279 -7.00 6.34 -1.16
C GLN A 279 -7.45 6.31 0.30
N GLU A 280 -7.91 5.16 0.80
CA GLU A 280 -8.18 4.96 2.23
C GLU A 280 -6.85 4.87 3.00
N ILE A 281 -5.86 4.15 2.46
CA ILE A 281 -4.54 4.05 3.12
C ILE A 281 -3.83 5.41 3.17
N ARG A 282 -3.97 6.26 2.14
CA ARG A 282 -3.53 7.66 2.12
C ARG A 282 -4.16 8.46 3.26
N LYS A 283 -5.47 8.31 3.48
CA LYS A 283 -6.19 8.93 4.60
C LYS A 283 -5.68 8.45 5.96
N LEU A 284 -5.43 7.14 6.10
CA LEU A 284 -4.87 6.58 7.34
C LEU A 284 -3.45 7.10 7.61
N ASN A 285 -2.61 7.26 6.59
CA ASN A 285 -1.31 7.93 6.72
C ASN A 285 -1.46 9.38 7.21
N TYR A 286 -2.36 10.16 6.59
CA TYR A 286 -2.66 11.53 7.01
C TYR A 286 -3.04 11.61 8.50
N VAL A 287 -3.98 10.78 8.94
CA VAL A 287 -4.43 10.76 10.35
C VAL A 287 -3.32 10.27 11.28
N SER A 288 -2.61 9.20 10.91
CA SER A 288 -1.52 8.63 11.71
C SER A 288 -0.42 9.66 11.97
N ILE A 289 0.06 10.32 10.91
CA ILE A 289 1.19 11.24 10.98
C ILE A 289 0.81 12.50 11.77
N LEU A 290 -0.36 13.10 11.52
CA LEU A 290 -0.81 14.28 12.27
C LEU A 290 -1.05 13.97 13.76
N SER A 291 -1.57 12.77 14.06
CA SER A 291 -1.74 12.31 15.44
C SER A 291 -0.39 12.15 16.13
N ALA A 292 0.61 11.62 15.44
CA ALA A 292 1.98 11.53 15.95
C ALA A 292 2.59 12.91 16.22
N MET A 293 2.46 13.85 15.28
CA MET A 293 2.92 15.24 15.45
C MET A 293 2.27 15.89 16.68
N TYR A 294 0.96 15.73 16.85
CA TYR A 294 0.27 16.25 18.03
C TYR A 294 0.78 15.61 19.33
N SER A 295 1.01 14.30 19.33
CA SER A 295 1.56 13.58 20.49
C SER A 295 2.98 14.04 20.85
N ILE A 296 3.84 14.21 19.85
CA ILE A 296 5.22 14.70 20.03
C ILE A 296 5.21 16.14 20.57
N ALA A 297 4.42 17.03 19.97
CA ALA A 297 4.31 18.43 20.40
C ALA A 297 3.80 18.58 21.85
N ASN A 298 2.92 17.68 22.28
CA ASN A 298 2.40 17.67 23.65
C ASN A 298 3.22 16.79 24.60
N LYS A 299 4.24 16.09 24.10
CA LYS A 299 5.02 15.09 24.84
C LYS A 299 4.17 13.99 25.48
N SER A 300 2.94 13.79 25.02
CA SER A 300 1.99 12.84 25.62
C SER A 300 2.38 11.39 25.39
N PHE A 301 3.22 11.10 24.39
CA PHE A 301 3.79 9.77 24.21
C PHE A 301 4.73 9.34 25.35
N GLN A 302 5.31 10.27 26.13
CA GLN A 302 6.35 9.94 27.11
C GLN A 302 5.87 8.97 28.21
N ASP A 303 4.59 9.09 28.58
CA ASP A 303 3.95 8.28 29.62
C ASP A 303 3.43 6.93 29.11
N ILE A 304 3.56 6.65 27.80
CA ILE A 304 3.09 5.39 27.22
C ILE A 304 4.03 4.25 27.60
N PRO A 305 3.52 3.13 28.15
CA PRO A 305 4.33 1.95 28.45
C PRO A 305 4.89 1.31 27.17
N ILE A 306 6.19 0.99 27.16
CA ILE A 306 6.91 0.49 25.98
C ILE A 306 6.45 -0.92 25.60
N GLU A 307 6.12 -1.74 26.60
CA GLU A 307 5.61 -3.10 26.49
C GLU A 307 4.36 -3.21 25.59
N ARG A 308 3.56 -2.13 25.49
CA ARG A 308 2.40 -2.08 24.58
C ARG A 308 2.79 -2.14 23.10
N TYR A 309 4.04 -1.83 22.76
CA TYR A 309 4.55 -1.96 21.40
C TYR A 309 4.54 -3.42 20.92
N GLU A 310 4.81 -4.37 21.82
CA GLU A 310 4.82 -5.80 21.51
C GLU A 310 3.40 -6.41 21.44
N GLU A 311 2.37 -5.68 21.88
CA GLU A 311 0.96 -6.06 21.71
C GLU A 311 0.47 -5.88 20.26
N ILE A 312 1.17 -5.06 19.47
CA ILE A 312 0.88 -4.89 18.05
C ILE A 312 1.33 -6.17 17.31
N PRO A 313 0.42 -6.88 16.62
CA PRO A 313 0.75 -8.13 15.96
C PRO A 313 1.81 -7.91 14.88
N ARG A 314 2.68 -8.89 14.64
CA ARG A 314 3.62 -8.81 13.52
C ARG A 314 2.87 -8.93 12.19
N ASN A 315 3.53 -8.56 11.10
CA ASN A 315 3.06 -8.93 9.77
C ASN A 315 3.27 -10.43 9.53
N ASP A 316 2.29 -11.08 8.93
CA ASP A 316 2.42 -12.39 8.29
C ASP A 316 2.04 -12.28 6.81
N ARG A 317 2.43 -13.24 5.97
CA ARG A 317 2.22 -13.22 4.52
C ARG A 317 1.28 -14.36 4.09
N LYS A 318 0.04 -14.29 4.55
CA LYS A 318 -1.01 -15.31 4.34
C LYS A 318 -2.22 -14.80 3.58
N MET A 319 -2.16 -13.56 3.06
CA MET A 319 -3.25 -12.97 2.29
C MET A 319 -3.12 -13.24 0.78
N VAL A 320 -4.20 -13.64 0.12
CA VAL A 320 -4.33 -13.80 -1.35
C VAL A 320 -5.47 -12.92 -1.89
N ASP A 321 -5.55 -12.70 -3.20
CA ASP A 321 -6.64 -11.90 -3.78
C ASP A 321 -7.97 -12.64 -3.79
N LEU A 322 -7.95 -13.91 -4.18
CA LEU A 322 -9.11 -14.80 -4.17
C LEU A 322 -8.73 -16.13 -3.54
N LYS A 323 -9.42 -16.50 -2.47
CA LYS A 323 -9.37 -17.83 -1.85
C LYS A 323 -10.62 -18.61 -2.27
N ILE A 324 -10.43 -19.78 -2.88
CA ILE A 324 -11.52 -20.71 -3.17
C ILE A 324 -11.35 -21.90 -2.24
N GLU A 325 -12.34 -22.17 -1.41
CA GLU A 325 -12.28 -23.23 -0.39
C GLU A 325 -13.03 -24.47 -0.85
N ASN A 326 -12.56 -25.67 -0.49
CA ASN A 326 -13.28 -26.94 -0.64
C ASN A 326 -13.73 -27.30 -2.08
N VAL A 327 -13.02 -26.84 -3.11
CA VAL A 327 -13.40 -27.14 -4.51
C VAL A 327 -13.04 -28.58 -4.87
N THR A 328 -13.92 -29.28 -5.58
CA THR A 328 -13.63 -30.61 -6.09
C THR A 328 -12.90 -30.53 -7.44
N TYR A 329 -11.70 -31.12 -7.50
CA TYR A 329 -10.93 -31.30 -8.74
C TYR A 329 -10.83 -32.78 -9.10
N SER A 330 -11.17 -33.12 -10.35
CA SER A 330 -11.04 -34.49 -10.86
C SER A 330 -9.77 -34.64 -11.69
N LEU A 331 -8.89 -35.56 -11.31
CA LEU A 331 -7.63 -35.85 -11.99
C LEU A 331 -7.44 -37.37 -12.07
N GLU A 332 -7.14 -37.90 -13.27
CA GLU A 332 -6.97 -39.35 -13.51
C GLU A 332 -8.15 -40.20 -12.98
N GLY A 333 -9.39 -39.70 -13.15
CA GLY A 333 -10.61 -40.37 -12.71
C GLY A 333 -10.87 -40.35 -11.19
N LYS A 334 -9.99 -39.73 -10.40
CA LYS A 334 -10.13 -39.57 -8.94
C LYS A 334 -10.54 -38.14 -8.59
N LYS A 335 -11.30 -37.99 -7.51
CA LYS A 335 -11.74 -36.69 -6.98
C LYS A 335 -10.88 -36.27 -5.80
N PHE A 336 -10.48 -35.00 -5.77
CA PHE A 336 -9.72 -34.36 -4.72
C PHE A 336 -10.45 -33.10 -4.26
N ILE A 337 -10.40 -32.81 -2.97
CA ILE A 337 -10.88 -31.55 -2.41
C ILE A 337 -9.66 -30.68 -2.16
N LEU A 338 -9.70 -29.45 -2.65
CA LEU A 338 -8.59 -28.50 -2.58
C LEU A 338 -9.10 -27.12 -2.19
N ASP A 339 -8.27 -26.38 -1.48
CA ASP A 339 -8.32 -24.92 -1.48
C ASP A 339 -7.38 -24.37 -2.56
N LEU A 340 -7.72 -23.22 -3.13
CA LEU A 340 -6.90 -22.49 -4.09
C LEU A 340 -6.65 -21.06 -3.61
N GLY A 341 -5.38 -20.66 -3.61
CA GLY A 341 -4.98 -19.29 -3.36
C GLY A 341 -4.57 -18.62 -4.66
N ILE A 342 -5.25 -17.55 -5.05
CA ILE A 342 -5.04 -16.87 -6.33
C ILE A 342 -4.46 -15.47 -6.09
N PHE A 343 -3.36 -15.17 -6.78
CA PHE A 343 -2.75 -13.84 -6.81
C PHE A 343 -3.08 -13.13 -8.12
N ARG A 344 -3.42 -11.85 -8.04
CA ARG A 344 -3.68 -10.93 -9.15
C ARG A 344 -2.49 -9.97 -9.25
N THR A 345 -1.46 -10.39 -9.98
CA THR A 345 -0.24 -9.58 -10.14
C THR A 345 -0.44 -8.50 -11.18
N GLU A 346 0.06 -7.30 -10.90
CA GLU A 346 0.05 -6.18 -11.82
C GLU A 346 1.18 -6.31 -12.83
N ILE A 347 0.84 -6.14 -14.11
CA ILE A 347 1.78 -6.07 -15.22
C ILE A 347 1.68 -4.66 -15.79
N ASP A 348 2.71 -3.88 -15.48
CA ASP A 348 2.82 -2.48 -15.84
C ASP A 348 2.81 -2.28 -17.36
N ASP A 349 2.24 -1.16 -17.79
CA ASP A 349 2.23 -0.77 -19.19
C ASP A 349 3.53 -0.06 -19.60
N ALA A 350 3.69 0.20 -20.90
CA ALA A 350 4.91 0.85 -21.40
C ALA A 350 5.02 2.34 -21.04
N THR A 351 3.92 2.97 -20.60
CA THR A 351 3.90 4.40 -20.22
C THR A 351 4.11 4.60 -18.72
N HIS A 352 4.05 3.53 -17.93
CA HIS A 352 4.08 3.55 -16.47
C HIS A 352 2.96 4.41 -15.90
N GLN A 353 1.78 4.37 -16.54
CA GLN A 353 0.58 5.08 -16.10
C GLN A 353 -0.57 4.13 -15.80
N ASP A 354 -0.60 2.95 -16.41
CA ASP A 354 -1.62 1.94 -16.17
C ASP A 354 -1.02 0.53 -16.18
N PHE A 355 -1.84 -0.48 -15.96
CA PHE A 355 -1.45 -1.87 -15.86
C PHE A 355 -2.64 -2.78 -16.13
N HIS A 356 -2.31 -4.01 -16.48
CA HIS A 356 -3.27 -5.11 -16.51
C HIS A 356 -2.92 -6.15 -15.45
N ILE A 357 -3.87 -7.00 -15.13
CA ILE A 357 -3.69 -8.08 -14.16
C ILE A 357 -3.32 -9.36 -14.89
N ASN A 358 -2.42 -10.13 -14.28
CA ASN A 358 -2.20 -11.54 -14.57
C ASN A 358 -2.53 -12.35 -13.30
N GLY A 359 -3.69 -13.03 -13.33
CA GLY A 359 -4.15 -13.86 -12.23
C GLY A 359 -3.55 -15.25 -12.28
N ILE A 360 -2.82 -15.65 -11.25
CA ILE A 360 -2.15 -16.95 -11.15
C ILE A 360 -2.62 -17.72 -9.92
N ILE A 361 -2.64 -19.04 -10.03
CA ILE A 361 -2.74 -19.92 -8.86
C ILE A 361 -1.41 -19.81 -8.13
N GLY A 362 -1.41 -19.19 -6.96
CA GLY A 362 -0.25 -19.04 -6.10
C GLY A 362 0.08 -20.32 -5.34
N ASP A 363 -0.95 -20.96 -4.80
CA ASP A 363 -0.84 -22.22 -4.07
C ASP A 363 -2.16 -23.02 -4.15
N GLN A 364 -2.10 -24.31 -3.85
CA GLN A 364 -3.26 -25.21 -3.81
C GLN A 364 -3.06 -26.36 -2.82
N GLY A 365 -4.13 -26.78 -2.14
CA GLY A 365 -4.08 -27.87 -1.16
C GLY A 365 -4.83 -27.49 0.11
N ASP A 366 -4.17 -27.64 1.27
CA ASP A 366 -4.68 -27.13 2.54
C ASP A 366 -4.23 -25.68 2.71
N LEU A 367 -5.17 -24.74 2.57
CA LEU A 367 -4.94 -23.32 2.78
C LEU A 367 -5.75 -22.80 3.96
N SER A 368 -6.01 -23.66 4.96
CA SER A 368 -6.75 -23.31 6.18
C SER A 368 -6.12 -22.18 6.98
N THR A 369 -4.81 -21.96 6.84
CA THR A 369 -4.07 -20.85 7.47
C THR A 369 -3.92 -19.61 6.58
N TYR A 370 -4.56 -19.58 5.40
CA TYR A 370 -4.53 -18.45 4.47
C TYR A 370 -5.87 -17.73 4.45
N TYR A 371 -5.82 -16.47 4.05
CA TYR A 371 -6.95 -15.54 4.00
C TYR A 371 -7.06 -14.92 2.61
N GLY A 372 -8.26 -14.58 2.18
CA GLY A 372 -8.50 -13.94 0.90
C GLY A 372 -9.17 -12.57 1.07
N TYR A 373 -8.75 -11.57 0.27
CA TYR A 373 -9.54 -10.35 0.06
C TYR A 373 -10.96 -10.70 -0.44
N GLU A 374 -11.05 -11.75 -1.25
CA GLU A 374 -12.30 -12.40 -1.62
C GLU A 374 -12.20 -13.89 -1.26
N THR A 375 -13.24 -14.44 -0.62
CA THR A 375 -13.31 -15.87 -0.29
C THR A 375 -14.59 -16.46 -0.85
N PHE A 376 -14.48 -17.59 -1.54
CA PHE A 376 -15.61 -18.32 -2.10
C PHE A 376 -15.59 -19.78 -1.61
N ASP A 377 -16.60 -20.17 -0.84
CA ASP A 377 -16.80 -21.57 -0.44
C ASP A 377 -17.35 -22.38 -1.62
N ALA A 378 -16.49 -23.21 -2.20
CA ALA A 378 -16.79 -24.08 -3.33
C ALA A 378 -17.19 -25.50 -2.89
N THR A 379 -17.70 -25.67 -1.66
CA THR A 379 -18.28 -26.94 -1.22
C THR A 379 -19.37 -27.43 -2.19
N GLY A 380 -19.13 -28.63 -2.75
CA GLY A 380 -20.02 -29.27 -3.73
C GLY A 380 -19.86 -28.77 -5.18
N TYR A 381 -18.94 -27.82 -5.43
CA TYR A 381 -18.59 -27.40 -6.78
C TYR A 381 -17.46 -28.26 -7.36
N ASN A 382 -17.51 -28.49 -8.67
CA ASN A 382 -16.47 -29.16 -9.43
C ASN A 382 -15.80 -28.16 -10.37
N ILE A 383 -14.47 -28.25 -10.49
CA ILE A 383 -13.73 -27.51 -11.52
C ILE A 383 -14.06 -28.10 -12.90
N VAL A 384 -14.40 -27.23 -13.84
CA VAL A 384 -14.62 -27.57 -15.24
C VAL A 384 -13.60 -26.85 -16.11
N PRO A 385 -12.81 -27.59 -16.94
CA PRO A 385 -11.86 -26.99 -17.86
C PRO A 385 -12.52 -26.02 -18.84
N PRO A 386 -11.85 -24.90 -19.16
CA PRO A 386 -12.37 -23.96 -20.15
C PRO A 386 -12.26 -24.50 -21.58
N LYS A 387 -13.10 -23.97 -22.47
CA LYS A 387 -13.10 -24.27 -23.91
C LYS A 387 -12.82 -23.03 -24.75
N ILE A 388 -12.51 -23.27 -26.04
CA ILE A 388 -12.52 -22.23 -27.08
C ILE A 388 -13.91 -22.18 -27.69
N GLY A 389 -14.54 -21.01 -27.66
CA GLY A 389 -15.82 -20.72 -28.29
C GLY A 389 -15.69 -19.89 -29.57
N ASN A 390 -16.85 -19.53 -30.14
CA ASN A 390 -16.97 -18.69 -31.33
C ASN A 390 -17.38 -17.26 -30.92
N GLY A 391 -16.41 -16.50 -30.40
CA GLY A 391 -16.64 -15.12 -29.97
C GLY A 391 -16.76 -14.14 -31.13
N MET A 392 -17.70 -13.21 -31.00
CA MET A 392 -17.87 -12.06 -31.88
C MET A 392 -16.93 -10.95 -31.41
N VAL A 393 -15.76 -10.87 -32.03
CA VAL A 393 -14.70 -9.93 -31.61
C VAL A 393 -14.80 -8.63 -32.39
N GLU A 394 -14.91 -7.52 -31.67
CA GLU A 394 -15.03 -6.16 -32.20
C GLU A 394 -13.83 -5.33 -31.76
N ALA A 395 -13.21 -4.60 -32.69
CA ALA A 395 -12.14 -3.67 -32.37
C ALA A 395 -12.70 -2.37 -31.78
N THR A 396 -12.06 -1.87 -30.73
CA THR A 396 -12.43 -0.65 -30.01
C THR A 396 -11.20 0.23 -29.79
N LYS A 397 -11.38 1.42 -29.20
CA LYS A 397 -10.27 2.29 -28.81
C LYS A 397 -9.35 1.63 -27.79
N ASP A 398 -9.92 0.83 -26.89
CA ASP A 398 -9.24 0.24 -25.73
C ASP A 398 -8.85 -1.24 -25.96
N GLY A 399 -8.82 -1.68 -27.22
CA GLY A 399 -8.48 -3.05 -27.61
C GLY A 399 -9.64 -3.78 -28.25
N PHE A 400 -9.91 -5.01 -27.80
CA PHE A 400 -10.91 -5.89 -28.41
C PHE A 400 -11.98 -6.31 -27.42
N LEU A 401 -13.25 -6.09 -27.78
CA LEU A 401 -14.41 -6.55 -27.04
C LEU A 401 -14.97 -7.82 -27.65
N VAL A 402 -15.51 -8.69 -26.81
CA VAL A 402 -16.24 -9.89 -27.22
C VAL A 402 -17.71 -9.68 -26.90
N SER A 403 -18.51 -9.25 -27.88
CA SER A 403 -19.88 -8.78 -27.65
C SER A 403 -20.83 -9.87 -27.14
N ASN A 404 -20.55 -11.14 -27.46
CA ASN A 404 -21.28 -12.31 -26.96
C ASN A 404 -20.62 -13.00 -25.75
N ALA A 405 -19.73 -12.33 -25.00
CA ALA A 405 -18.99 -12.91 -23.87
C ALA A 405 -19.88 -13.63 -22.84
N ALA A 406 -21.04 -13.06 -22.48
CA ALA A 406 -21.95 -13.67 -21.52
C ALA A 406 -22.47 -15.05 -21.97
N THR A 407 -22.71 -15.21 -23.28
CA THR A 407 -23.15 -16.49 -23.86
C THR A 407 -22.02 -17.51 -23.85
N LEU A 408 -20.79 -17.09 -24.22
CA LEU A 408 -19.61 -17.97 -24.19
C LEU A 408 -19.35 -18.51 -22.77
N LEU A 409 -19.37 -17.62 -21.77
CA LEU A 409 -19.16 -18.02 -20.38
C LEU A 409 -20.19 -19.04 -19.89
N LYS A 410 -21.47 -18.89 -20.27
CA LYS A 410 -22.54 -19.85 -19.94
C LYS A 410 -22.32 -21.23 -20.58
N ASN A 411 -21.57 -21.30 -21.68
CA ASN A 411 -21.22 -22.55 -22.37
C ASN A 411 -19.90 -23.17 -21.88
N GLY A 412 -19.21 -22.54 -20.91
CA GLY A 412 -17.90 -22.98 -20.44
C GLY A 412 -16.76 -22.57 -21.38
N GLU A 413 -16.96 -21.54 -22.19
CA GLU A 413 -16.00 -21.03 -23.17
C GLU A 413 -15.35 -19.76 -22.61
N ALA A 414 -14.05 -19.84 -22.31
CA ALA A 414 -13.27 -18.71 -21.76
C ALA A 414 -12.26 -18.16 -22.78
N PHE A 415 -12.19 -18.74 -23.97
CA PHE A 415 -11.24 -18.39 -25.02
C PHE A 415 -11.99 -18.17 -26.34
N THR A 416 -11.53 -17.21 -27.15
CA THR A 416 -11.95 -17.09 -28.56
C THR A 416 -10.76 -16.78 -29.45
N ARG A 417 -10.82 -17.26 -30.69
CA ARG A 417 -9.77 -17.03 -31.69
C ARG A 417 -9.93 -15.66 -32.33
N LEU A 418 -8.80 -14.99 -32.54
CA LEU A 418 -8.72 -13.74 -33.30
C LEU A 418 -7.76 -13.93 -34.48
N ALA A 419 -8.19 -13.52 -35.68
CA ALA A 419 -7.41 -13.70 -36.91
C ALA A 419 -6.08 -12.95 -36.89
N LYS A 420 -6.05 -11.74 -36.31
CA LYS A 420 -4.85 -10.92 -36.20
C LYS A 420 -4.85 -10.19 -34.88
N ILE A 421 -3.89 -10.52 -34.01
CA ILE A 421 -3.67 -9.86 -32.73
C ILE A 421 -2.59 -8.77 -32.93
N PRO A 422 -2.90 -7.49 -32.72
CA PRO A 422 -1.90 -6.42 -32.76
C PRO A 422 -0.85 -6.60 -31.65
N SER A 423 0.42 -6.35 -31.97
CA SER A 423 1.55 -6.52 -31.04
C SER A 423 1.53 -5.58 -29.82
N LYS A 424 0.73 -4.51 -29.86
CA LYS A 424 0.62 -3.54 -28.76
C LYS A 424 -0.50 -3.85 -27.77
N VAL A 425 -1.45 -4.73 -28.10
CA VAL A 425 -2.57 -5.06 -27.20
C VAL A 425 -2.23 -6.35 -26.45
N THR A 426 -2.16 -6.26 -25.12
CA THR A 426 -1.69 -7.34 -24.24
C THR A 426 -2.82 -7.98 -23.43
N PHE A 427 -3.98 -7.33 -23.33
CA PHE A 427 -5.14 -7.80 -22.57
C PHE A 427 -6.46 -7.49 -23.29
N SER A 428 -7.54 -8.15 -22.88
CA SER A 428 -8.90 -7.85 -23.32
C SER A 428 -9.73 -7.34 -22.14
N PRO A 429 -10.52 -6.26 -22.32
CA PRO A 429 -11.46 -5.79 -21.30
C PRO A 429 -12.71 -6.68 -21.17
N SER A 430 -12.91 -7.67 -22.05
CA SER A 430 -13.97 -8.68 -21.91
C SER A 430 -13.47 -9.89 -21.11
N PRO A 431 -14.35 -10.63 -20.41
CA PRO A 431 -13.98 -11.83 -19.63
C PRO A 431 -13.74 -13.07 -20.51
N ILE A 432 -13.06 -12.87 -21.64
CA ILE A 432 -12.73 -13.90 -22.62
C ILE A 432 -11.30 -13.66 -23.10
N HIS A 433 -10.46 -14.68 -22.97
CA HIS A 433 -9.10 -14.66 -23.49
C HIS A 433 -9.09 -14.67 -25.01
N LEU A 434 -8.19 -13.89 -25.60
CA LEU A 434 -7.98 -13.88 -27.05
C LEU A 434 -6.74 -14.69 -27.40
N VAL A 435 -6.87 -15.54 -28.41
CA VAL A 435 -5.79 -16.44 -28.85
C VAL A 435 -5.64 -16.44 -30.37
N PRO A 436 -4.47 -16.76 -30.94
CA PRO A 436 -4.29 -16.89 -32.39
C PRO A 436 -5.15 -18.01 -32.97
N GLN A 437 -5.39 -17.96 -34.28
CA GLN A 437 -6.17 -19.00 -35.00
C GLN A 437 -5.58 -20.41 -34.83
N THR A 438 -4.25 -20.51 -34.76
CA THR A 438 -3.51 -21.77 -34.61
C THR A 438 -3.47 -22.29 -33.18
N TYR A 439 -3.97 -21.52 -32.21
CA TYR A 439 -3.89 -21.89 -30.79
C TYR A 439 -4.72 -23.15 -30.50
N GLN A 440 -4.11 -24.05 -29.74
CA GLN A 440 -4.73 -25.23 -29.16
C GLN A 440 -4.68 -25.08 -27.64
N LEU A 441 -5.78 -25.40 -26.97
CA LEU A 441 -5.77 -25.44 -25.51
C LEU A 441 -4.83 -26.56 -25.05
N PRO A 442 -3.89 -26.29 -24.15
CA PRO A 442 -3.12 -27.34 -23.52
C PRO A 442 -4.05 -28.23 -22.68
N GLU A 443 -3.56 -29.42 -22.35
CA GLU A 443 -4.21 -30.28 -21.35
C GLU A 443 -4.43 -29.48 -20.07
N PHE A 444 -5.68 -29.45 -19.58
CA PHE A 444 -6.02 -28.68 -18.39
C PHE A 444 -5.46 -29.35 -17.13
N LYS A 445 -4.52 -28.68 -16.48
CA LYS A 445 -3.97 -29.07 -15.19
C LYS A 445 -3.98 -27.90 -14.22
N LEU A 446 -4.60 -28.14 -13.06
CA LEU A 446 -4.58 -27.20 -11.95
C LEU A 446 -3.26 -27.35 -11.20
N GLN A 447 -2.45 -26.29 -11.20
CA GLN A 447 -1.17 -26.28 -10.51
C GLN A 447 -0.72 -24.83 -10.23
N PRO A 448 0.11 -24.61 -9.20
CA PRO A 448 0.74 -23.31 -8.95
C PRO A 448 1.49 -22.79 -10.18
N GLY A 449 1.46 -21.47 -10.36
CA GLY A 449 2.08 -20.74 -11.47
C GLY A 449 1.27 -20.73 -12.78
N LYS A 450 0.15 -21.46 -12.88
CA LYS A 450 -0.75 -21.36 -14.04
C LYS A 450 -1.73 -20.22 -13.89
N ASN A 451 -2.18 -19.67 -15.03
CA ASN A 451 -3.24 -18.68 -15.04
C ASN A 451 -4.53 -19.28 -14.45
N ALA A 452 -5.17 -18.53 -13.56
CA ALA A 452 -6.39 -18.96 -12.88
C ALA A 452 -7.60 -18.73 -13.81
N THR A 453 -7.82 -19.67 -14.73
CA THR A 453 -8.98 -19.66 -15.65
C THR A 453 -9.64 -21.03 -15.74
N PHE A 454 -10.87 -21.14 -15.22
CA PHE A 454 -11.69 -22.35 -15.18
C PHE A 454 -13.13 -22.02 -14.80
N PHE A 455 -14.04 -23.00 -14.85
CA PHE A 455 -15.43 -22.83 -14.44
C PHE A 455 -15.74 -23.64 -13.18
N LEU A 456 -16.76 -23.21 -12.44
CA LEU A 456 -17.28 -23.92 -11.28
C LEU A 456 -18.69 -24.44 -11.57
N ALA A 457 -18.86 -25.75 -11.44
CA ALA A 457 -20.12 -26.43 -11.67
C ALA A 457 -20.69 -27.02 -10.38
N LYS A 458 -21.95 -26.71 -10.07
CA LYS A 458 -22.71 -27.34 -8.98
C LYS A 458 -23.89 -28.10 -9.58
N GLU A 459 -24.06 -29.34 -9.17
CA GLU A 459 -25.13 -30.23 -9.69
C GLU A 459 -25.12 -30.32 -11.24
N GLY A 460 -23.94 -30.34 -11.83
CA GLY A 460 -23.75 -30.43 -13.29
C GLY A 460 -24.03 -29.14 -14.07
N LYS A 461 -24.38 -28.03 -13.39
CA LYS A 461 -24.62 -26.73 -14.03
C LYS A 461 -23.47 -25.77 -13.75
N LEU A 462 -22.99 -25.08 -14.78
CA LEU A 462 -22.04 -23.98 -14.62
C LEU A 462 -22.76 -22.81 -13.91
N THR A 463 -22.11 -22.27 -12.89
CA THR A 463 -22.66 -21.17 -12.07
C THR A 463 -21.69 -20.02 -11.93
N HIS A 464 -20.38 -20.30 -11.90
CA HIS A 464 -19.34 -19.30 -11.85
C HIS A 464 -18.25 -19.58 -12.88
N ALA A 465 -17.58 -18.53 -13.31
CA ALA A 465 -16.34 -18.59 -14.05
C ALA A 465 -15.25 -17.89 -13.25
N VAL A 466 -14.08 -18.52 -13.13
CA VAL A 466 -12.86 -17.83 -12.72
C VAL A 466 -12.13 -17.49 -14.00
N ILE A 467 -11.94 -16.20 -14.30
CA ILE A 467 -11.27 -15.71 -15.50
C ILE A 467 -10.12 -14.81 -15.07
N ASN A 468 -8.89 -15.19 -15.40
CA ASN A 468 -7.69 -14.44 -15.02
C ASN A 468 -7.65 -14.09 -13.52
N GLY A 469 -8.08 -15.02 -12.67
CA GLY A 469 -8.14 -14.86 -11.21
C GLY A 469 -9.31 -14.03 -10.66
N PHE A 470 -10.23 -13.57 -11.49
CA PHE A 470 -11.49 -12.94 -11.07
C PHE A 470 -12.62 -13.97 -11.10
N ILE A 471 -13.40 -14.08 -10.02
CA ILE A 471 -14.58 -14.94 -9.98
C ILE A 471 -15.81 -14.14 -10.44
N LEU A 472 -16.59 -14.73 -11.34
CA LEU A 472 -17.78 -14.13 -11.96
C LEU A 472 -18.96 -15.06 -11.77
N ASP A 473 -20.05 -14.55 -11.22
CA ASP A 473 -21.36 -15.20 -11.15
C ASP A 473 -22.04 -15.14 -12.53
N LEU A 474 -22.28 -16.30 -13.13
CA LEU A 474 -22.86 -16.43 -14.48
C LEU A 474 -24.36 -16.08 -14.53
N GLY A 475 -25.01 -15.95 -13.37
CA GLY A 475 -26.36 -15.45 -13.22
C GLY A 475 -26.47 -13.93 -13.32
N LYS A 476 -25.35 -13.20 -13.22
CA LYS A 476 -25.30 -11.74 -13.23
C LYS A 476 -24.59 -11.20 -14.50
N PRO A 477 -24.91 -9.99 -14.95
CA PRO A 477 -24.12 -9.32 -15.98
C PRO A 477 -22.66 -9.17 -15.52
N TRP A 478 -21.71 -9.62 -16.33
CA TRP A 478 -20.28 -9.52 -15.99
C TRP A 478 -19.80 -8.06 -15.88
N THR A 479 -20.44 -7.14 -16.61
CA THR A 479 -20.16 -5.69 -16.58
C THR A 479 -20.53 -5.02 -15.27
N ALA A 480 -21.33 -5.68 -14.43
CA ALA A 480 -21.72 -5.20 -13.10
C ALA A 480 -20.93 -5.90 -11.97
N GLN A 481 -19.90 -6.68 -12.31
CA GLN A 481 -19.08 -7.45 -11.37
C GLN A 481 -17.64 -6.93 -11.39
N GLN A 482 -16.87 -7.27 -10.36
CA GLN A 482 -15.47 -6.89 -10.27
C GLN A 482 -14.64 -7.69 -11.30
N PHE A 483 -14.31 -7.03 -12.40
CA PHE A 483 -13.49 -7.61 -13.46
C PHE A 483 -12.61 -6.51 -14.08
N ARG A 484 -11.32 -6.80 -14.26
CA ARG A 484 -10.40 -5.86 -14.92
C ARG A 484 -10.11 -6.27 -16.35
N ASN A 485 -9.54 -7.46 -16.54
CA ASN A 485 -9.11 -7.91 -17.86
C ASN A 485 -8.96 -9.42 -17.95
N ALA A 486 -9.11 -9.93 -19.17
CA ALA A 486 -8.59 -11.22 -19.60
C ALA A 486 -7.25 -11.02 -20.34
N LEU A 487 -6.51 -12.11 -20.55
CA LEU A 487 -5.23 -12.11 -21.26
C LEU A 487 -5.38 -12.32 -22.76
N ILE A 488 -4.43 -11.78 -23.51
CA ILE A 488 -4.21 -12.10 -24.92
C ILE A 488 -2.96 -12.98 -25.03
N TYR A 489 -3.13 -14.22 -25.50
CA TYR A 489 -2.03 -15.14 -25.73
C TYR A 489 -1.46 -14.93 -27.14
N ARG A 490 -0.17 -15.19 -27.33
CA ARG A 490 0.53 -15.00 -28.60
C ARG A 490 1.29 -16.25 -29.00
#